data_AF-A0A803M796-F1
#
_entry.id   AF-A0A803M796-F1
#
_cell.length_a   1.000
_cell.length_b   1.000
_cell.length_c   1.000
_cell.angle_alpha   90.00
_cell.angle_beta   90.00
_cell.angle_gamma   90.00
#
_symmetry.space_group_name_H-M   'P 1'
#
loop_
_entity.id
_entity.type
_entity.pdbx_description
1 polymer ?
#
loop_
_entity_poly.entity_id
_entity_poly.type
_entity_poly.pdbx_seq_one_letter_code
_entity_poly.pdbx_strand_id
1 'polypeptide(L)'
;PGSAQIVGVRVKKLKPGFFKCVATPQTAYTSKVSRNPNIAKLQAGYLFPEVARRRAAHLAKYPDAQVISLGIGDTTEPIPDVITSAMAKRAHGLSTLEGYSGYGAEQGEKVV
;
A
#
# COMPACT_ATOMS: atom_id res chain seq x y z
N PRO A 1 28.03 -28.51 23.37
CA PRO A 1 27.38 -27.64 22.35
C PRO A 1 25.87 -27.52 22.66
N GLY A 2 25.40 -26.65 23.55
CA GLY A 2 25.61 -25.21 23.62
C GLY A 2 24.21 -24.60 23.78
N SER A 3 23.65 -24.75 24.98
CA SER A 3 22.28 -24.42 25.39
C SER A 3 21.99 -22.92 25.23
N ALA A 4 20.98 -22.57 24.43
CA ALA A 4 20.49 -21.21 24.26
C ALA A 4 19.93 -20.66 25.58
N GLN A 5 20.55 -19.61 26.10
CA GLN A 5 20.05 -18.88 27.25
C GLN A 5 19.06 -17.82 26.77
N ILE A 6 17.81 -17.92 27.21
CA ILE A 6 16.80 -16.89 27.02
C ILE A 6 17.04 -15.83 28.10
N VAL A 7 17.66 -14.71 27.74
CA VAL A 7 17.83 -13.57 28.66
C VAL A 7 16.49 -12.84 28.78
N GLY A 8 15.74 -13.16 29.83
CA GLY A 8 14.50 -12.48 30.18
C GLY A 8 14.78 -11.04 30.62
N VAL A 9 14.50 -10.07 29.75
CA VAL A 9 14.53 -8.65 30.11
C VAL A 9 13.34 -8.34 31.02
N ARG A 10 13.61 -8.10 32.30
CA ARG A 10 12.60 -7.73 33.30
C ARG A 10 12.10 -6.31 33.07
N VAL A 11 10.94 -6.17 32.41
CA VAL A 11 10.25 -4.89 32.25
C VAL A 11 9.73 -4.42 33.61
N LYS A 12 10.22 -3.28 34.09
CA LYS A 12 9.75 -2.64 35.33
C LYS A 12 8.30 -2.19 35.14
N LYS A 13 7.39 -2.68 35.98
CA LYS A 13 5.99 -2.23 36.05
C LYS A 13 5.94 -0.71 36.25
N LEU A 14 5.56 0.04 35.21
CA LEU A 14 5.21 1.46 35.36
C LEU A 14 3.81 1.58 36.01
N LYS A 15 3.69 2.53 36.95
CA LYS A 15 2.45 2.87 37.68
C LYS A 15 1.32 3.23 36.71
N PRO A 16 0.04 2.96 37.04
CA PRO A 16 -1.10 3.37 36.23
C PRO A 16 -1.34 4.87 36.46
N GLY A 17 -0.47 5.70 35.88
CA GLY A 17 -0.74 7.11 35.66
C GLY A 17 -1.67 7.22 34.47
N PHE A 18 -2.75 7.97 34.64
CA PHE A 18 -3.72 8.29 33.61
C PHE A 18 -3.03 9.04 32.46
N PHE A 19 -2.51 8.32 31.47
CA PHE A 19 -1.99 8.89 30.22
C PHE A 19 -3.20 9.31 29.39
N LYS A 20 -3.74 10.49 29.67
CA LYS A 20 -4.62 11.17 28.71
C LYS A 20 -3.73 11.57 27.53
N CYS A 21 -3.91 10.91 26.39
CA CYS A 21 -3.42 11.44 25.11
C CYS A 21 -4.18 12.74 24.85
N VAL A 22 -3.59 13.86 25.26
CA VAL A 22 -4.07 15.18 24.89
C VAL A 22 -3.66 15.36 23.45
N ALA A 23 -4.60 15.21 22.52
CA ALA A 23 -4.42 15.65 21.16
C ALA A 23 -4.25 17.17 21.19
N THR A 24 -3.01 17.63 21.32
CA THR A 24 -2.65 19.02 21.08
C THR A 24 -3.12 19.35 19.67
N PRO A 25 -3.84 20.47 19.43
CA PRO A 25 -4.19 20.87 18.07
C PRO A 25 -2.88 21.10 17.31
N GLN A 26 -2.51 20.13 16.46
CA GLN A 26 -1.37 20.26 15.57
C GLN A 26 -1.71 21.42 14.64
N THR A 27 -1.07 22.57 14.83
CA THR A 27 -1.20 23.72 13.95
C THR A 27 -0.78 23.25 12.56
N ALA A 28 -1.75 23.14 11.65
CA ALA A 28 -1.49 22.76 10.28
C ALA A 28 -0.62 23.86 9.63
N TYR A 29 0.68 23.59 9.48
CA TYR A 29 1.57 24.49 8.76
C TYR A 29 1.37 24.28 7.26
N THR A 30 1.03 25.35 6.53
CA THR A 30 0.88 25.31 5.07
C THR A 30 2.11 25.90 4.41
N SER A 31 2.62 25.26 3.36
CA SER A 31 3.73 25.80 2.57
C SER A 31 3.31 27.09 1.83
N LYS A 32 4.29 27.97 1.55
CA LYS A 32 4.08 29.20 0.74
C LYS A 32 4.06 28.93 -0.77
N VAL A 33 3.94 27.67 -1.18
CA VAL A 33 3.97 27.27 -2.60
C VAL A 33 2.58 27.45 -3.19
N SER A 34 2.47 28.24 -4.26
CA SER A 34 1.21 28.41 -4.96
C SER A 34 0.74 27.08 -5.57
N ARG A 35 -0.53 26.74 -5.36
CA ARG A 35 -1.13 25.52 -5.93
C ARG A 35 -1.15 25.63 -7.45
N ASN A 36 -0.80 24.54 -8.14
CA ASN A 36 -0.87 24.48 -9.60
C ASN A 36 -2.31 24.79 -10.09
N PRO A 37 -2.52 25.86 -10.87
CA PRO A 37 -3.85 26.26 -11.33
C PRO A 37 -4.49 25.23 -12.26
N ASN A 38 -3.71 24.36 -12.91
CA ASN A 38 -4.24 23.28 -13.75
C ASN A 38 -4.94 22.19 -12.92
N ILE A 39 -4.52 21.96 -11.68
CA ILE A 39 -5.21 21.03 -10.77
C ILE A 39 -6.58 21.58 -10.38
N ALA A 40 -6.74 22.91 -10.31
CA ALA A 40 -8.02 23.54 -10.00
C ALA A 40 -9.04 23.48 -11.16
N LYS A 41 -8.57 23.27 -12.40
CA LYS A 41 -9.42 23.14 -13.60
C LYS A 41 -10.05 21.74 -13.76
N LEU A 42 -9.57 20.74 -13.03
CA LEU A 42 -10.13 19.39 -13.05
C LEU A 42 -11.50 19.40 -12.35
N GLN A 43 -12.58 19.41 -13.13
CA GLN A 43 -13.95 19.27 -12.62
C GLN A 43 -14.15 17.88 -12.02
N ALA A 44 -14.33 17.85 -10.70
CA ALA A 44 -14.69 16.70 -9.87
C ALA A 44 -13.75 15.47 -10.00
N GLY A 45 -13.52 14.79 -8.87
CA GLY A 45 -12.58 13.67 -8.79
C GLY A 45 -12.78 12.68 -9.93
N TYR A 46 -11.65 12.23 -10.49
CA TYR A 46 -11.53 11.24 -11.57
C TYR A 46 -12.68 10.22 -11.48
N LEU A 47 -13.35 9.94 -12.61
CA LEU A 47 -14.61 9.21 -12.68
C LEU A 47 -14.62 7.88 -11.88
N PHE A 48 -13.45 7.24 -11.75
CA PHE A 48 -13.28 5.97 -11.06
C PHE A 48 -13.33 6.06 -9.51
N PRO A 49 -12.62 6.98 -8.84
CA PRO A 49 -12.79 7.24 -7.41
C PRO A 49 -14.23 7.43 -6.94
N GLU A 50 -15.08 8.10 -7.73
CA GLU A 50 -16.48 8.34 -7.35
C GLU A 50 -17.32 7.05 -7.41
N VAL A 51 -17.09 6.17 -8.40
CA VAL A 51 -17.74 4.86 -8.48
C VAL A 51 -17.30 3.97 -7.31
N ALA A 52 -16.00 3.97 -6.97
CA ALA A 52 -15.48 3.22 -5.82
C ALA A 52 -16.07 3.71 -4.50
N ARG A 53 -16.18 5.04 -4.31
CA ARG A 53 -16.81 5.65 -3.12
C ARG A 53 -18.27 5.24 -2.97
N ARG A 54 -19.04 5.22 -4.06
CA ARG A 54 -20.44 4.77 -4.06
C ARG A 54 -20.58 3.29 -3.73
N ARG A 55 -19.70 2.43 -4.26
CA ARG A 55 -19.65 1.00 -3.91
C ARG A 55 -19.37 0.80 -2.42
N ALA A 56 -18.39 1.51 -1.87
CA ALA A 56 -18.04 1.42 -0.45
C ALA A 56 -19.20 1.86 0.45
N ALA A 57 -19.87 2.97 0.10
CA ALA A 57 -21.06 3.43 0.84
C ALA A 57 -22.24 2.44 0.75
N HIS A 58 -22.40 1.75 -0.39
CA HIS A 58 -23.44 0.74 -0.57
C HIS A 58 -23.18 -0.52 0.26
N LEU A 59 -21.92 -1.01 0.30
CA LEU A 59 -21.51 -2.14 1.14
C LEU A 59 -21.65 -1.83 2.64
N ALA A 60 -21.33 -0.61 3.06
CA ALA A 60 -21.52 -0.19 4.45
C ALA A 60 -23.01 -0.12 4.85
N LYS A 61 -23.90 0.19 3.90
CA LYS A 61 -25.34 0.26 4.13
C LYS A 61 -26.02 -1.12 4.10
N TYR A 62 -25.48 -2.06 3.32
CA TYR A 62 -26.00 -3.42 3.20
C TYR A 62 -24.86 -4.46 3.32
N PRO A 63 -24.46 -4.82 4.56
CA PRO A 63 -23.33 -5.72 4.80
C PRO A 63 -23.54 -7.13 4.25
N ASP A 64 -24.78 -7.58 4.13
CA ASP A 64 -25.15 -8.92 3.65
C ASP A 64 -25.38 -8.98 2.12
N ALA A 65 -25.23 -7.85 1.41
CA ALA A 65 -25.45 -7.80 -0.03
C ALA A 65 -24.25 -8.39 -0.80
N GLN A 66 -24.50 -9.43 -1.59
CA GLN A 66 -23.51 -9.97 -2.53
C GLN A 66 -23.39 -9.07 -3.76
N VAL A 67 -22.47 -8.10 -3.70
CA VAL A 67 -22.26 -7.12 -4.78
C VAL A 67 -21.44 -7.72 -5.92
N ILE A 68 -22.10 -7.99 -7.05
CA ILE A 68 -21.43 -8.37 -8.31
C ILE A 68 -20.95 -7.09 -9.00
N SER A 69 -19.64 -6.97 -9.20
CA SER A 69 -19.01 -5.75 -9.72
C SER A 69 -18.73 -5.86 -11.21
N LEU A 70 -19.64 -5.34 -12.03
CA LEU A 70 -19.52 -5.30 -13.50
C LEU A 70 -19.19 -3.89 -14.04
N GLY A 71 -18.83 -2.96 -13.17
CA GLY A 71 -18.61 -1.56 -13.55
C GLY A 71 -17.19 -1.25 -14.02
N ILE A 72 -16.19 -1.68 -13.26
CA ILE A 72 -14.77 -1.53 -13.61
C ILE A 72 -14.32 -2.88 -14.16
N GLY A 73 -13.78 -2.90 -15.38
CA GLY A 73 -13.23 -4.10 -16.03
C GLY A 73 -11.91 -4.52 -15.39
N ASP A 74 -11.95 -4.85 -14.11
CA ASP A 74 -10.81 -5.37 -13.37
C ASP A 74 -10.67 -6.89 -13.65
N THR A 75 -9.44 -7.38 -13.70
CA THR A 75 -9.18 -8.79 -14.02
C THR A 75 -9.63 -9.67 -12.87
N THR A 76 -10.47 -10.67 -13.16
CA THR A 76 -11.04 -11.56 -12.14
C THR A 76 -10.33 -12.90 -12.03
N GLU A 77 -9.48 -13.24 -13.01
CA GLU A 77 -8.79 -14.53 -13.07
C GLU A 77 -7.34 -14.41 -12.59
N PRO A 78 -6.78 -15.46 -11.97
CA PRO A 78 -5.39 -15.48 -11.53
C PRO A 78 -4.44 -15.42 -12.72
N ILE A 79 -3.29 -14.75 -12.52
CA ILE A 79 -2.22 -14.72 -13.51
C ILE A 79 -1.66 -16.16 -13.67
N PRO A 80 -1.46 -16.65 -14.90
CA PRO A 80 -0.87 -17.96 -15.16
C PRO A 80 0.43 -18.23 -14.39
N ASP A 81 0.59 -19.46 -13.90
CA ASP A 81 1.71 -19.88 -13.04
C ASP A 81 3.09 -19.65 -13.68
N VAL A 82 3.18 -19.75 -15.00
CA VAL A 82 4.43 -19.52 -15.73
C VAL A 82 4.93 -18.08 -15.57
N ILE A 83 4.01 -17.10 -15.50
CA ILE A 83 4.34 -15.68 -15.34
C ILE A 83 4.70 -15.39 -13.89
N THR A 84 3.88 -15.85 -12.94
CA THR A 84 4.11 -15.61 -11.50
C THR A 84 5.40 -16.27 -11.03
N SER A 85 5.72 -17.47 -11.53
CA SER A 85 6.97 -18.18 -11.23
C SER A 85 8.20 -17.46 -11.79
N ALA A 86 8.11 -16.90 -13.01
CA ALA A 86 9.20 -16.12 -13.58
C ALA A 86 9.47 -14.83 -12.78
N MET A 87 8.40 -14.14 -12.36
CA MET A 87 8.50 -12.97 -11.48
C MET A 87 9.13 -13.31 -10.13
N ALA A 88 8.69 -14.40 -9.49
CA ALA A 88 9.25 -14.86 -8.23
C ALA A 88 10.75 -15.22 -8.38
N LYS A 89 11.11 -15.93 -9.45
CA LYS A 89 12.51 -16.27 -9.74
C LYS A 89 13.39 -15.03 -9.92
N ARG A 90 12.90 -14.01 -10.65
CA ARG A 90 13.62 -12.73 -10.78
C ARG A 90 13.78 -12.04 -9.42
N ALA A 91 12.73 -11.99 -8.60
CA ALA A 91 12.79 -11.41 -7.26
C ALA A 91 13.81 -12.12 -6.36
N HIS A 92 13.86 -13.46 -6.40
CA HIS A 92 14.89 -14.23 -5.70
C HIS A 92 16.29 -14.00 -6.28
N GLY A 93 16.43 -13.87 -7.60
CA GLY A 93 17.71 -13.57 -8.25
C GLY A 93 18.32 -12.23 -7.80
N LEU A 94 17.48 -11.22 -7.58
CA LEU A 94 17.91 -9.91 -7.07
C LEU A 94 18.50 -9.96 -5.65
N SER A 95 18.32 -11.06 -4.91
CA SER A 95 18.93 -11.28 -3.59
C SER A 95 20.37 -11.83 -3.66
N THR A 96 20.83 -12.19 -4.86
CA THR A 96 22.18 -12.73 -5.10
C THR A 96 23.08 -11.68 -5.76
N LEU A 97 24.38 -11.75 -5.52
CA LEU A 97 25.34 -10.83 -6.15
C LEU A 97 25.37 -10.94 -7.68
N GLU A 98 25.21 -12.16 -8.21
CA GLU A 98 25.25 -12.42 -9.65
C GLU A 98 23.95 -12.03 -10.37
N GLY A 99 22.81 -12.12 -9.67
CA GLY A 99 21.49 -11.83 -10.22
C GLY A 99 20.98 -10.41 -9.95
N TYR A 100 21.69 -9.61 -9.14
CA TYR A 100 21.33 -8.24 -8.84
C TYR A 100 21.58 -7.32 -10.03
N SER A 101 20.55 -6.58 -10.42
CA SER A 101 20.63 -5.49 -11.41
C SER A 101 20.10 -4.20 -10.81
N GLY A 102 20.83 -3.10 -10.97
CA GLY A 102 20.40 -1.76 -10.57
C GLY A 102 19.40 -1.15 -11.54
N TYR A 103 19.56 0.14 -11.88
CA TYR A 103 18.74 0.77 -12.90
C TYR A 103 18.87 0.06 -14.24
N GLY A 104 17.73 -0.34 -14.81
CA GLY A 104 17.63 -0.83 -16.18
C GLY A 104 17.58 0.31 -17.19
N ALA A 105 17.51 -0.02 -18.47
CA ALA A 105 17.25 0.98 -19.50
C ALA A 105 15.84 1.59 -19.33
N GLU A 106 15.73 2.92 -19.41
CA GLU A 106 14.47 3.66 -19.27
C GLU A 106 13.37 3.23 -20.27
N GLN A 107 13.77 2.61 -21.39
CA GLN A 107 12.86 2.10 -22.41
C GLN A 107 12.48 0.62 -22.23
N GLY A 108 12.88 0.02 -21.11
CA GLY A 108 12.68 -1.40 -20.80
C GLY A 108 13.80 -2.31 -21.30
N GLU A 109 13.91 -3.49 -20.72
CA GLU A 109 14.80 -4.55 -21.18
C GLU A 109 14.32 -5.02 -22.56
N LYS A 110 15.12 -4.81 -23.61
CA LYS A 110 14.84 -5.38 -24.93
C LYS A 110 15.06 -6.88 -24.84
N VAL A 111 14.04 -7.65 -25.18
CA VAL A 111 14.19 -9.09 -25.42
C VAL A 111 15.14 -9.23 -26.62
N VAL A 112 16.34 -9.75 -26.37
CA VAL A 112 17.29 -10.20 -27.40
C VAL A 112 17.33 -11.72 -27.36
#